data_AF-A0A7C3S6S9-F1
#
_entry.id   AF-A0A7C3S6S9-F1
#
_cell.length_a   1.000
_cell.length_b   1.000
_cell.length_c   1.000
_cell.angle_alpha   90.00
_cell.angle_beta   90.00
_cell.angle_gamma   90.00
#
_symmetry.space_group_name_H-M   'P 1'
#
loop_
_entity.id
_entity.type
_entity.pdbx_description
1 polymer ?
#
loop_
_entity_poly.entity_id
_entity_poly.type
_entity_poly.pdbx_seq_one_letter_code
_entity_poly.pdbx_strand_id
1 'polypeptide(L)' 'MITEIRKEIESLERSASRLIALAADNPAIRRNAEVVLTFVYILKFITPETGKEGVRWKR' A
#
# COMPACT_ATOMS: atom_id res chain seq x y z
N MET A 1 2.12 -17.33 4.48
CA MET A 1 2.64 -16.18 5.25
C MET A 1 2.92 -14.94 4.39
N ILE A 2 3.99 -14.87 3.57
CA ILE A 2 4.30 -13.63 2.82
C ILE A 2 3.19 -13.24 1.80
N THR A 3 2.56 -14.25 1.19
CA THR A 3 1.40 -14.07 0.30
C THR A 3 0.17 -13.55 1.04
N GLU A 4 -0.05 -13.93 2.30
CA GLU A 4 -1.17 -13.45 3.12
C GLU A 4 -0.93 -12.00 3.55
N ILE A 5 0.30 -11.68 3.98
CA ILE A 5 0.72 -10.31 4.28
C ILE A 5 0.51 -9.40 3.05
N ARG A 6 0.86 -9.88 1.84
CA ARG A 6 0.62 -9.13 0.59
C ARG A 6 -0.87 -8.86 0.37
N LYS A 7 -1.74 -9.85 0.57
CA LYS A 7 -3.20 -9.68 0.45
C LYS A 7 -3.75 -8.63 1.42
N GLU A 8 -3.24 -8.62 2.66
CA GLU A 8 -3.62 -7.60 3.64
C GLU A 8 -3.15 -6.20 3.21
N ILE A 9 -1.93 -6.07 2.71
CA ILE A 9 -1.40 -4.80 2.18
C ILE A 9 -2.25 -4.28 1.01
N GLU A 10 -2.68 -5.15 0.09
CA GLU A 10 -3.60 -4.78 -1.00
C GLU A 10 -5.00 -4.39 -0.48
N SER A 11 -5.47 -5.03 0.59
CA SER A 11 -6.73 -4.67 1.25
C SER A 11 -6.67 -3.27 1.86
N LEU A 12 -5.55 -2.94 2.51
CA LEU A 12 -5.27 -1.61 3.03
C LEU A 12 -5.23 -0.57 1.91
N GLU A 13 -4.56 -0.87 0.79
CA GLU A 13 -4.52 0.02 -0.39
C GLU A 13 -5.92 0.36 -0.92
N ARG A 14 -6.75 -0.67 -1.11
CA ARG A 14 -8.14 -0.49 -1.56
C ARG A 14 -8.95 0.33 -0.56
N SER A 15 -8.77 0.08 0.74
CA SER A 15 -9.51 0.78 1.79
C SER A 15 -9.09 2.25 1.90
N ALA A 16 -7.79 2.55 1.85
CA ALA A 16 -7.28 3.91 1.84
C ALA A 16 -7.75 4.69 0.60
N SER A 17 -7.69 4.06 -0.58
CA SER A 17 -8.18 4.67 -1.83
C SER A 17 -9.69 4.99 -1.77
N ARG A 18 -10.50 4.09 -1.19
CA ARG A 18 -11.92 4.34 -0.95
C ARG A 18 -12.16 5.48 0.03
N LEU A 19 -11.40 5.54 1.12
CA LEU A 19 -11.51 6.65 2.09
C LEU A 19 -11.18 7.99 1.44
N ILE A 20 -10.16 8.07 0.59
CA ILE A 20 -9.83 9.28 -0.18
C ILE A 20 -11.02 9.70 -1.05
N ALA A 21 -11.64 8.76 -1.77
CA ALA A 21 -12.77 9.02 -2.66
C ALA A 21 -14.03 9.45 -1.89
N LEU A 22 -14.32 8.83 -0.74
CA LEU A 22 -15.49 9.12 0.09
C LEU A 22 -15.35 10.43 0.88
N ALA A 23 -14.12 10.79 1.28
CA ALA A 23 -13.85 11.99 2.07
C ALA A 23 -13.59 13.24 1.23
N ALA A 24 -14.26 13.37 0.08
CA ALA A 24 -14.06 14.50 -0.84
C ALA A 24 -14.31 15.86 -0.17
N ASP A 25 -15.28 15.91 0.74
CA ASP A 25 -15.72 17.06 1.54
C ASP A 25 -15.04 17.17 2.91
N ASN A 26 -14.29 16.15 3.34
CA ASN A 26 -13.57 16.14 4.61
C ASN A 26 -12.04 16.11 4.37
N PRO A 27 -11.38 17.29 4.28
CA PRO A 27 -9.96 17.36 3.96
C PRO A 27 -9.07 16.69 5.01
N ALA A 28 -9.47 16.66 6.28
CA ALA A 28 -8.72 16.01 7.34
C ALA A 28 -8.70 14.48 7.16
N ILE A 29 -9.86 13.87 6.88
CA ILE A 29 -9.93 12.42 6.61
C ILE A 29 -9.17 12.10 5.32
N ARG A 30 -9.37 12.88 4.25
CA ARG A 30 -8.66 12.68 2.98
C ARG A 30 -7.15 12.70 3.17
N ARG A 31 -6.62 13.68 3.89
CA ARG A 31 -5.18 13.80 4.15
C ARG A 31 -4.63 12.62 4.95
N ASN A 32 -5.36 12.14 5.95
CA ASN A 32 -4.94 10.96 6.71
C ASN A 32 -4.98 9.69 5.86
N ALA A 33 -5.98 9.54 4.98
CA ALA A 33 -6.05 8.41 4.06
C ALA A 33 -4.91 8.39 3.03
N GLU A 34 -4.47 9.56 2.55
CA GLU A 34 -3.25 9.70 1.72
C GLU A 34 -1.98 9.28 2.47
N VAL A 35 -1.85 9.64 3.76
CA VAL A 35 -0.72 9.21 4.60
C VAL A 35 -0.71 7.69 4.75
N VAL A 36 -1.87 7.07 5.03
CA VAL A 36 -1.99 5.61 5.06
C VAL A 36 -1.57 4.99 3.73
N LEU A 37 -2.01 5.55 2.59
CA LEU A 37 -1.64 5.07 1.27
C LEU A 37 -0.12 5.15 1.02
N THR A 38 0.54 6.18 1.54
CA THR A 38 2.00 6.31 1.51
C THR A 38 2.68 5.15 2.25
N PHE A 39 2.22 4.84 3.47
CA PHE A 39 2.74 3.69 4.22
C PHE A 39 2.46 2.36 3.52
N VAL A 40 1.29 2.20 2.90
CA VAL A 40 0.96 1.02 2.10
C VAL A 40 1.97 0.83 0.95
N TYR A 41 2.39 1.89 0.27
CA TYR A 41 3.41 1.78 -0.78
C TYR A 41 4.78 1.36 -0.25
N ILE A 42 5.17 1.84 0.93
CA ILE A 42 6.39 1.38 1.61
C ILE A 42 6.28 -0.12 1.92
N LEU A 43 5.14 -0.57 2.45
CA LEU A 43 4.89 -1.98 2.72
C LEU A 43 4.99 -2.82 1.44
N LYS A 44 4.32 -2.40 0.34
CA LYS A 44 4.40 -3.09 -0.97
C LYS A 44 5.83 -3.18 -1.50
N PHE A 45 6.66 -2.17 -1.24
CA PHE A 45 8.07 -2.15 -1.64
C PHE A 45 8.91 -3.16 -0.86
N ILE A 46 8.77 -3.21 0.47
CA ILE A 46 9.55 -4.12 1.33
C ILE A 46 9.02 -5.56 1.33
N THR A 47 7.80 -5.80 0.83
CA THR A 47 7.21 -7.15 0.70
C THR A 47 6.95 -7.51 -0.76
N PRO A 48 7.96 -7.60 -1.65
CA PRO A 48 7.75 -7.81 -3.08
C PRO A 48 6.95 -9.09 -3.38
N GLU A 49 6.21 -9.08 -4.50
CA GLU A 49 5.60 -10.31 -5.03
C GLU A 49 6.71 -11.35 -5.25
N THR A 50 6.60 -12.48 -4.54
CA THR A 50 7.44 -13.67 -4.74
C THR A 50 7.29 -14.08 -6.21
N GLY A 51 8.28 -13.71 -7.03
CA GLY A 51 8.19 -13.68 -8.49
C GLY A 51 9.11 -12.64 -9.14
N LYS A 52 9.57 -11.62 -8.37
CA LYS A 52 10.64 -10.69 -8.78
C LYS A 52 11.97 -10.93 -8.06
N GLU A 53 12.34 -12.21 -7.89
CA GLU A 53 13.74 -12.61 -7.64
C GLU A 53 14.57 -12.32 -8.91
N GLY A 54 14.85 -11.06 -9.20
CA GLY A 54 15.42 -10.70 -10.50
C GLY A 54 16.23 -9.42 -10.57
N VAL A 55 16.33 -8.64 -9.49
CA VAL A 55 17.31 -7.55 -9.43
C VAL A 55 18.41 -7.96 -8.46
N ARG A 56 19.21 -8.92 -8.92
CA ARG A 56 20.55 -9.15 -8.39
C ARG A 56 21.34 -7.88 -8.68
N TRP A 57 21.45 -6.99 -7.70
CA TRP A 57 22.39 -5.89 -7.75
C TRP A 57 23.78 -6.50 -7.97
N LYS A 58 24.25 -6.49 -9.22
CA LYS A 58 25.65 -6.79 -9.51
C LYS A 58 26.45 -5.65 -8.87
N ARG A 59 27.36 -6.03 -7.97
CA ARG A 59 28.40 -5.14 -7.44
C ARG A 59 29.18 -4.48 -8.58
#